data_AF-A0A1G4SJP0-F1
#
_entry.id   AF-A0A1G4SJP0-F1
#
_cell.length_a   1.000
_cell.length_b   1.000
_cell.length_c   1.000
_cell.angle_alpha   90.00
_cell.angle_beta   90.00
_cell.angle_gamma   90.00
#
_symmetry.space_group_name_H-M   'P 1'
#
loop_
_entity.id
_entity.type
_entity.pdbx_description
1 polymer ?
#
loop_
_entity_poly.entity_id
_entity_poly.type
_entity_poly.pdbx_seq_one_letter_code
_entity_poly.pdbx_strand_id
1 'polypeptide(L)'
;MFSGKKKKIRGWKRRLRKIDEWKQRVINVDMEHLNKNHRDYAKLWIPPFYGIHRRNPPVWFNRLILEAMLEVYENWLQKFKEMDEEFYLKIWLYDPHFINSQIVAAYKECLFFYDQTFDLARQEQEKKFPFDKYTFLKDRLEKFDWRLHIDSDVFTESDLIDNIQRGWMSENEVIAIKSKAYKVDTINLSDGDTDKVYSVKVGDVWVGSIKNV
;
A
#
# COMPACT_ATOMS: atom_id res chain seq x y z
N MET A 1 -19.76 32.06 25.05
CA MET A 1 -18.83 31.20 25.83
C MET A 1 -18.58 29.92 25.04
N PHE A 2 -17.50 29.87 24.24
CA PHE A 2 -17.22 28.71 23.38
C PHE A 2 -16.60 27.59 24.22
N SER A 3 -17.41 26.58 24.56
CA SER A 3 -16.92 25.34 25.18
C SER A 3 -16.03 24.59 24.17
N GLY A 4 -14.72 24.70 24.35
CA GLY A 4 -13.73 23.98 23.56
C GLY A 4 -13.95 22.47 23.67
N LYS A 5 -14.36 21.83 22.58
CA LYS A 5 -14.48 20.37 22.48
C LYS A 5 -13.10 19.72 22.66
N LYS A 6 -12.71 19.43 23.91
CA LYS A 6 -11.60 18.52 24.24
C LYS A 6 -11.89 17.14 23.61
N LYS A 7 -11.45 16.91 22.37
CA LYS A 7 -11.49 15.57 21.75
C LYS A 7 -10.50 14.64 22.50
N LYS A 8 -11.08 13.97 23.50
CA LYS A 8 -10.66 12.86 24.36
C LYS A 8 -9.31 12.17 24.03
N ILE A 9 -8.31 12.42 24.87
CA ILE A 9 -7.05 11.63 25.03
C ILE A 9 -7.31 10.11 25.03
N ARG A 10 -8.45 9.67 25.59
CA ARG A 10 -8.89 8.26 25.63
C ARG A 10 -9.09 7.62 24.25
N GLY A 11 -9.54 8.39 23.25
CA GLY A 11 -9.77 7.87 21.90
C GLY A 11 -8.46 7.53 21.17
N TRP A 12 -7.41 8.32 21.40
CA TRP A 12 -6.09 8.08 20.81
C TRP A 12 -5.38 6.92 21.48
N LYS A 13 -5.47 6.76 22.81
CA LYS A 13 -4.94 5.56 23.50
C LYS A 13 -5.51 4.26 22.91
N ARG A 14 -6.82 4.20 22.64
CA ARG A 14 -7.45 3.04 21.99
C ARG A 14 -6.88 2.79 20.59
N ARG A 15 -6.59 3.84 19.81
CA ARG A 15 -6.03 3.73 18.46
C ARG A 15 -4.58 3.27 18.48
N LEU A 16 -3.78 3.77 19.43
CA LEU A 16 -2.41 3.31 19.64
C LEU A 16 -2.39 1.80 19.93
N ARG A 17 -3.26 1.33 20.83
CA ARG A 17 -3.40 -0.10 21.10
C ARG A 17 -3.77 -0.93 19.86
N LYS A 18 -4.46 -0.34 18.87
CA LYS A 18 -4.73 -1.04 17.60
C LYS A 18 -3.49 -1.24 16.74
N ILE A 19 -2.48 -0.39 16.85
CA ILE A 19 -1.17 -0.61 16.24
C ILE A 19 -0.50 -1.82 16.91
N ASP A 20 -0.50 -1.85 18.24
CA ASP A 20 0.09 -2.97 19.00
C ASP A 20 -0.62 -4.30 18.71
N GLU A 21 -1.96 -4.31 18.71
CA GLU A 21 -2.78 -5.47 18.36
C GLU A 21 -2.59 -5.91 16.90
N TRP A 22 -2.31 -4.97 15.98
CA TRP A 22 -1.94 -5.31 14.61
C TRP A 22 -0.56 -5.95 14.58
N LYS A 23 0.44 -5.31 15.17
CA LYS A 23 1.82 -5.80 15.23
C LYS A 23 1.89 -7.20 15.82
N GLN A 24 1.27 -7.44 16.97
CA GLN A 24 1.25 -8.75 17.63
C GLN A 24 0.70 -9.88 16.74
N ARG A 25 -0.25 -9.57 15.86
CA ARG A 25 -0.83 -10.57 14.94
C ARG A 25 0.08 -10.93 13.77
N VAL A 26 0.95 -10.01 13.36
CA VAL A 26 1.75 -10.16 12.11
C VAL A 26 3.26 -10.18 12.36
N ILE A 27 3.72 -9.95 13.60
CA ILE A 27 5.15 -9.83 13.92
C ILE A 27 5.93 -11.07 13.51
N ASN A 28 5.37 -12.25 13.74
CA ASN A 28 5.92 -13.50 13.26
C ASN A 28 5.27 -13.85 11.94
N VAL A 29 6.08 -14.12 10.91
CA VAL A 29 5.60 -14.66 9.64
C VAL A 29 4.99 -16.05 9.85
N ASP A 30 3.82 -16.30 9.26
CA ASP A 30 3.18 -17.60 9.33
C ASP A 30 3.87 -18.56 8.36
N MET A 31 4.83 -19.33 8.87
CA MET A 31 5.62 -20.24 8.05
C MET A 31 4.78 -21.36 7.42
N GLU A 32 3.66 -21.76 8.01
CA GLU A 32 2.78 -22.77 7.42
C GLU A 32 2.06 -22.17 6.20
N HIS A 33 1.49 -20.97 6.36
CA HIS A 33 0.87 -20.24 5.26
C HIS A 33 1.86 -19.94 4.14
N LEU A 34 3.06 -19.47 4.50
CA LEU A 34 4.12 -19.12 3.57
C LEU A 34 4.59 -20.35 2.78
N ASN A 35 4.84 -21.49 3.42
CA ASN A 35 5.21 -22.74 2.75
C ASN A 35 4.14 -23.28 1.82
N LYS A 36 2.87 -23.05 2.14
CA LYS A 36 1.77 -23.51 1.29
C LYS A 36 1.54 -22.61 0.07
N ASN A 37 1.68 -21.29 0.23
CA ASN A 37 1.27 -20.32 -0.79
C ASN A 37 2.45 -19.64 -1.50
N HIS A 38 3.67 -19.86 -1.02
CA HIS A 38 4.91 -19.26 -1.50
C HIS A 38 4.96 -17.71 -1.40
N ARG A 39 3.98 -17.11 -0.70
CA ARG A 39 3.87 -15.67 -0.45
C ARG A 39 3.06 -15.38 0.80
N ASP A 40 3.31 -14.22 1.41
CA ASP A 40 2.55 -13.71 2.55
C ASP A 40 2.56 -12.17 2.54
N TYR A 41 1.63 -11.55 3.28
CA TYR A 41 1.54 -10.11 3.39
C TYR A 41 0.95 -9.66 4.73
N ALA A 42 1.43 -8.51 5.22
CA ALA A 42 0.87 -7.84 6.39
C ALA A 42 0.24 -6.50 5.97
N LYS A 43 -1.09 -6.51 5.75
CA LYS A 43 -1.89 -5.31 5.47
C LYS A 43 -2.27 -4.57 6.75
N LEU A 44 -2.36 -3.24 6.68
CA LEU A 44 -2.75 -2.39 7.81
C LEU A 44 -4.27 -2.37 8.04
N TRP A 45 -4.83 -3.47 8.54
CA TRP A 45 -6.23 -3.54 8.95
C TRP A 45 -6.46 -2.87 10.30
N ILE A 46 -6.27 -1.55 10.37
CA ILE A 46 -6.35 -0.73 11.59
C ILE A 46 -7.60 0.17 11.53
N PRO A 47 -8.70 -0.19 12.22
CA PRO A 47 -9.87 0.68 12.33
C PRO A 47 -9.56 1.97 13.10
N PRO A 48 -10.22 3.10 12.77
CA PRO A 48 -11.24 3.27 11.75
C PRO A 48 -10.68 3.70 10.39
N PHE A 49 -9.35 3.65 10.20
CA PHE A 49 -8.70 4.13 8.98
C PHE A 49 -8.89 3.12 7.84
N TYR A 50 -8.88 1.83 8.17
CA TYR A 50 -9.32 0.75 7.31
C TYR A 50 -10.80 0.43 7.58
N GLY A 51 -11.69 1.05 6.82
CA GLY A 51 -13.14 0.85 6.90
C GLY A 51 -13.83 1.24 5.61
N ILE A 52 -15.16 1.08 5.54
CA ILE A 52 -15.98 1.37 4.35
C ILE A 52 -15.68 2.76 3.80
N HIS A 53 -15.63 3.76 4.68
CA HIS A 53 -15.14 5.09 4.34
C HIS A 53 -13.66 5.18 4.70
N ARG A 54 -12.80 5.13 3.68
CA ARG A 54 -11.35 5.31 3.86
C ARG A 54 -11.08 6.68 4.48
N ARG A 55 -10.27 6.68 5.55
CA ARG A 55 -9.83 7.90 6.23
C ARG A 55 -8.33 7.85 6.35
N ASN A 56 -7.66 8.89 5.86
CA ASN A 56 -6.22 9.00 6.04
C ASN A 56 -5.93 9.30 7.52
N PRO A 57 -5.03 8.53 8.17
CA PRO A 57 -4.59 8.87 9.51
C PRO A 57 -3.78 10.17 9.47
N PRO A 58 -3.74 10.94 10.57
CA PRO A 58 -2.87 12.10 10.64
C PRO A 58 -1.40 11.65 10.53
N VAL A 59 -0.54 12.52 9.99
CA VAL A 59 0.87 12.20 9.70
C VAL A 59 1.60 11.62 10.91
N TRP A 60 1.41 12.19 12.11
CA TRP A 60 2.03 11.68 13.33
C TRP A 60 1.62 10.25 13.70
N PHE A 61 0.43 9.79 13.27
CA PHE A 61 -0.03 8.43 13.49
C PHE A 61 0.55 7.48 12.44
N ASN A 62 0.68 7.93 11.17
CA ASN A 62 1.38 7.17 10.13
C ASN A 62 2.82 6.86 10.53
N ARG A 63 3.48 7.82 11.19
CA ARG A 63 4.81 7.65 11.79
C ARG A 63 4.87 6.44 12.75
N LEU A 64 3.93 6.34 13.68
CA LEU A 64 3.87 5.23 14.65
C LEU A 64 3.52 3.90 13.98
N ILE A 65 2.66 3.91 12.96
CA ILE A 65 2.39 2.72 12.17
C ILE A 65 3.66 2.29 11.42
N LEU A 66 4.39 3.22 10.79
CA LEU A 66 5.61 2.92 10.05
C LEU A 66 6.68 2.31 10.97
N GLU A 67 6.84 2.83 12.19
CA GLU A 67 7.73 2.26 13.18
C GLU A 67 7.40 0.79 13.46
N ALA A 68 6.12 0.47 13.68
CA ALA A 68 5.66 -0.90 13.87
C ALA A 68 5.85 -1.76 12.61
N MET A 69 5.65 -1.20 11.41
CA MET A 69 5.92 -1.90 10.14
C MET A 69 7.40 -2.25 9.98
N LEU A 70 8.31 -1.33 10.36
CA LEU A 70 9.74 -1.59 10.30
C LEU A 70 10.14 -2.73 11.25
N GLU A 71 9.56 -2.79 12.46
CA GLU A 71 9.79 -3.91 13.39
C GLU A 71 9.30 -5.25 12.82
N VAL A 72 8.11 -5.28 12.22
CA VAL A 72 7.58 -6.48 11.55
C VAL A 72 8.48 -6.90 10.38
N TYR A 73 8.88 -5.96 9.55
CA TYR A 73 9.78 -6.20 8.43
C TYR A 73 11.12 -6.76 8.90
N GLU A 74 11.73 -6.18 9.93
CA GLU A 74 13.01 -6.64 10.49
C GLU A 74 12.90 -8.06 11.05
N ASN A 75 11.80 -8.39 11.73
CA ASN A 75 11.56 -9.75 12.23
C ASN A 75 11.39 -10.76 11.07
N TRP A 76 10.58 -10.41 10.07
CA TRP A 76 10.40 -11.24 8.89
C TRP A 76 11.72 -11.44 8.15
N LEU A 77 12.50 -10.38 7.94
CA LEU A 77 13.80 -10.46 7.28
C LEU A 77 14.74 -11.42 8.00
N GLN A 78 14.77 -11.40 9.34
CA GLN A 78 15.58 -12.34 10.10
C GLN A 78 15.17 -13.79 9.80
N LYS A 79 13.86 -14.07 9.77
CA LYS A 79 13.32 -15.40 9.45
C LYS A 79 13.65 -15.84 8.02
N PHE A 80 13.50 -14.95 7.05
CA PHE A 80 13.84 -15.25 5.65
C PHE A 80 15.34 -15.50 5.45
N LYS A 81 16.21 -14.77 6.15
CA LYS A 81 17.66 -15.02 6.13
C LYS A 81 18.06 -16.38 6.71
N GLU A 82 17.24 -16.98 7.57
CA GLU A 82 17.47 -18.32 8.13
C GLU A 82 17.12 -19.45 7.13
N MET A 83 16.37 -19.16 6.06
CA MET A 83 15.84 -20.17 5.14
C MET A 83 16.82 -20.62 4.04
N ASP A 84 17.96 -19.94 3.86
CA ASP A 84 18.93 -20.18 2.77
C ASP A 84 18.30 -20.29 1.37
N GLU A 85 17.24 -19.52 1.13
CA GLU A 85 16.53 -19.45 -0.14
C GLU A 85 16.43 -17.99 -0.60
N GLU A 86 16.32 -17.77 -1.91
CA GLU A 86 16.06 -16.43 -2.44
C GLU A 86 14.63 -16.01 -2.12
N PHE A 87 14.47 -14.77 -1.66
CA PHE A 87 13.18 -14.21 -1.28
C PHE A 87 13.03 -12.77 -1.73
N TYR A 88 11.78 -12.41 -2.01
CA TYR A 88 11.29 -11.05 -2.12
C TYR A 88 10.73 -10.63 -0.76
N LEU A 89 11.26 -9.59 -0.14
CA LEU A 89 10.68 -8.98 1.06
C LEU A 89 10.74 -7.46 0.96
N LYS A 90 9.58 -6.81 0.83
CA LYS A 90 9.48 -5.36 0.63
C LYS A 90 8.40 -4.72 1.48
N ILE A 91 8.60 -3.43 1.77
CA ILE A 91 7.58 -2.54 2.31
C ILE A 91 7.02 -1.71 1.15
N TRP A 92 5.70 -1.63 1.03
CA TRP A 92 5.01 -0.71 0.14
C TRP A 92 4.39 0.41 0.98
N LEU A 93 4.86 1.65 0.81
CA LEU A 93 4.36 2.82 1.52
C LEU A 93 3.59 3.74 0.59
N TYR A 94 2.28 3.82 0.80
CA TYR A 94 1.36 4.63 -0.02
C TYR A 94 1.26 6.07 0.50
N ASP A 95 1.19 7.04 -0.41
CA ASP A 95 0.96 8.46 -0.11
C ASP A 95 0.02 9.06 -1.16
N PRO A 96 -1.14 9.64 -0.79
CA PRO A 96 -1.62 9.92 0.56
C PRO A 96 -2.28 8.74 1.28
N HIS A 97 -2.53 7.62 0.59
CA HIS A 97 -3.31 6.49 1.09
C HIS A 97 -2.57 5.57 2.06
N PHE A 98 -1.92 6.11 3.08
CA PHE A 98 -0.99 5.39 3.95
C PHE A 98 -1.54 4.09 4.55
N ILE A 99 -2.84 4.00 4.81
CA ILE A 99 -3.47 2.78 5.36
C ILE A 99 -3.48 1.60 4.37
N ASN A 100 -3.23 1.83 3.08
CA ASN A 100 -3.04 0.78 2.08
C ASN A 100 -1.62 0.19 2.11
N SER A 101 -0.72 0.80 2.88
CA SER A 101 0.65 0.32 3.04
C SER A 101 0.66 -1.09 3.62
N GLN A 102 1.67 -1.85 3.22
CA GLN A 102 1.78 -3.26 3.56
C GLN A 102 3.23 -3.74 3.49
N ILE A 103 3.49 -4.82 4.20
CA ILE A 103 4.72 -5.61 4.05
C ILE A 103 4.33 -6.83 3.20
N VAL A 104 5.14 -7.14 2.20
CA VAL A 104 4.89 -8.28 1.30
C VAL A 104 6.12 -9.15 1.21
N ALA A 105 5.89 -10.45 1.20
CA ALA A 105 6.92 -11.45 1.05
C ALA A 105 6.53 -12.47 -0.01
N ALA A 106 7.51 -12.93 -0.80
CA ALA A 106 7.34 -14.04 -1.71
C ALA A 106 8.66 -14.79 -1.89
N TYR A 107 8.61 -16.05 -2.22
CA TYR A 107 9.78 -16.91 -2.46
C TYR A 107 9.37 -18.10 -3.31
N LYS A 108 10.32 -18.96 -3.68
CA LYS A 108 10.09 -20.13 -4.56
C LYS A 108 9.27 -19.76 -5.80
N GLU A 109 8.17 -20.44 -6.05
CA GLU A 109 7.33 -20.28 -7.24
C GLU A 109 6.70 -18.88 -7.36
N CYS A 110 6.60 -18.13 -6.25
CA CYS A 110 6.06 -16.78 -6.24
C CYS A 110 7.14 -15.69 -6.17
N LEU A 111 8.43 -16.02 -6.27
CA LEU A 111 9.53 -15.07 -6.10
C LEU A 111 9.33 -13.76 -6.91
N PHE A 112 8.89 -13.88 -8.17
CA PHE A 112 8.68 -12.75 -9.08
C PHE A 112 7.23 -12.25 -9.15
N PHE A 113 6.34 -12.77 -8.29
CA PHE A 113 4.91 -12.47 -8.32
C PHE A 113 4.60 -10.96 -8.26
N TYR A 114 5.44 -10.21 -7.55
CA TYR A 114 5.21 -8.78 -7.30
C TYR A 114 5.92 -7.84 -8.29
N ASP A 115 6.70 -8.33 -9.24
CA ASP A 115 7.58 -7.49 -10.07
C ASP A 115 6.83 -6.51 -10.97
N GLN A 116 5.60 -6.84 -11.34
CA GLN A 116 4.75 -6.03 -12.20
C GLN A 116 3.54 -5.43 -11.45
N THR A 117 3.59 -5.38 -10.12
CA THR A 117 2.44 -4.88 -9.33
C THR A 117 2.19 -3.38 -9.56
N PHE A 118 3.23 -2.59 -9.82
CA PHE A 118 3.10 -1.14 -9.98
C PHE A 118 3.78 -0.63 -11.23
N ASP A 119 3.16 0.37 -11.85
CA ASP A 119 3.79 1.15 -12.90
C ASP A 119 4.90 2.05 -12.34
N LEU A 120 6.01 2.14 -13.05
CA LEU A 120 7.09 3.06 -12.72
C LEU A 120 6.65 4.51 -12.92
N ALA A 121 6.94 5.37 -11.94
CA ALA A 121 6.72 6.81 -12.05
C ALA A 121 7.82 7.49 -12.89
N ARG A 122 7.91 7.13 -14.19
CA ARG A 122 9.02 7.51 -15.07
C ARG A 122 9.24 9.02 -15.21
N GLN A 123 8.18 9.81 -15.06
CA GLN A 123 8.23 11.27 -15.13
C GLN A 123 8.65 11.94 -13.81
N GLU A 124 8.76 11.17 -12.72
CA GLU A 124 9.08 11.64 -11.37
C GLU A 124 10.35 10.96 -10.81
N GLN A 125 11.25 10.50 -11.68
CA GLN A 125 12.47 9.79 -11.26
C GLN A 125 13.37 10.61 -10.31
N GLU A 126 13.29 11.94 -10.36
CA GLU A 126 14.04 12.83 -9.48
C GLU A 126 13.42 12.99 -8.09
N LYS A 127 12.15 12.59 -7.92
CA LYS A 127 11.47 12.68 -6.64
C LYS A 127 12.15 11.72 -5.67
N LYS A 128 12.62 12.26 -4.55
CA LYS A 128 13.29 11.50 -3.51
C LYS A 128 12.29 11.02 -2.46
N PHE A 129 12.62 9.91 -1.81
CA PHE A 129 11.85 9.43 -0.68
C PHE A 129 11.74 10.55 0.38
N PRO A 130 10.55 10.85 0.92
CA PRO A 130 10.32 12.01 1.76
C PRO A 130 10.79 11.77 3.21
N PHE A 131 12.11 11.66 3.44
CA PHE A 131 12.70 11.42 4.76
C PHE A 131 12.26 12.45 5.81
N ASP A 132 12.03 13.71 5.42
CA ASP A 132 11.58 14.77 6.32
C ASP A 132 10.18 14.51 6.91
N LYS A 133 9.35 13.67 6.26
CA LYS A 133 8.06 13.24 6.81
C LYS A 133 8.25 12.31 8.00
N TYR A 134 9.39 11.64 8.12
CA TYR A 134 9.69 10.56 9.06
C TYR A 134 11.00 10.76 9.81
N THR A 135 11.32 12.01 10.20
CA THR A 135 12.62 12.38 10.80
C THR A 135 13.12 11.46 11.91
N PHE A 136 12.27 11.04 12.84
CA PHE A 136 12.63 10.14 13.95
C PHE A 136 12.95 8.69 13.53
N LEU A 137 12.57 8.28 12.31
CA LEU A 137 12.88 6.97 11.72
C LEU A 137 13.93 7.07 10.62
N LYS A 138 14.51 8.25 10.39
CA LYS A 138 15.39 8.52 9.25
C LYS A 138 16.53 7.50 9.16
N ASP A 139 17.25 7.27 10.25
CA ASP A 139 18.37 6.32 10.30
C ASP A 139 17.97 4.88 9.96
N ARG A 140 16.73 4.47 10.29
CA ARG A 140 16.20 3.15 9.90
C ARG A 140 15.80 3.14 8.42
N LEU A 141 15.15 4.20 7.95
CA LEU A 141 14.64 4.31 6.57
C LEU A 141 15.75 4.49 5.54
N GLU A 142 16.88 5.10 5.91
CA GLU A 142 18.05 5.26 5.03
C GLU A 142 18.75 3.94 4.68
N LYS A 143 18.48 2.87 5.46
CA LYS A 143 18.96 1.51 5.19
C LYS A 143 18.22 0.85 4.03
N PHE A 144 17.09 1.42 3.59
CA PHE A 144 16.28 0.89 2.50
C PHE A 144 16.66 1.55 1.17
N ASP A 145 16.61 0.76 0.08
CA ASP A 145 16.55 1.27 -1.28
C ASP A 145 15.08 1.52 -1.65
N TRP A 146 14.68 2.79 -1.69
CA TRP A 146 13.29 3.20 -1.97
C TRP A 146 13.11 3.53 -3.44
N ARG A 147 12.15 2.88 -4.09
CA ARG A 147 11.78 3.13 -5.49
C ARG A 147 10.36 3.66 -5.60
N LEU A 148 10.21 4.77 -6.29
CA LEU A 148 8.93 5.41 -6.54
C LEU A 148 8.15 4.70 -7.66
N HIS A 149 6.90 4.38 -7.37
CA HIS A 149 5.93 3.87 -8.32
C HIS A 149 4.60 4.64 -8.20
N ILE A 150 3.69 4.39 -9.13
CA ILE A 150 2.37 5.02 -9.19
C ILE A 150 1.37 4.22 -8.35
N ASP A 151 0.66 4.89 -7.44
CA ASP A 151 -0.59 4.37 -6.86
C ASP A 151 -1.74 4.76 -7.80
N SER A 152 -2.41 3.76 -8.37
CA SER A 152 -3.42 3.96 -9.42
C SER A 152 -4.72 3.23 -9.12
N ASP A 153 -5.85 3.91 -9.39
CA ASP A 153 -7.13 3.26 -9.57
C ASP A 153 -7.29 2.83 -11.04
N VAL A 154 -7.95 1.69 -11.25
CA VAL A 154 -8.14 1.08 -12.56
C VAL A 154 -9.62 0.93 -12.83
N PHE A 155 -10.05 1.37 -14.02
CA PHE A 155 -11.45 1.34 -14.45
C PHE A 155 -11.55 0.67 -15.82
N THR A 156 -12.49 -0.25 -15.99
CA THR A 156 -12.84 -0.78 -17.32
C THR A 156 -13.87 0.13 -17.99
N GLU A 157 -13.91 0.18 -19.32
CA GLU A 157 -14.95 0.90 -20.05
C GLU A 157 -16.33 0.35 -19.67
N SER A 158 -16.45 -0.97 -19.59
CA SER A 158 -17.69 -1.65 -19.23
C SER A 158 -18.19 -1.24 -17.84
N ASP A 159 -17.33 -1.22 -16.82
CA ASP A 159 -17.71 -0.79 -15.46
C ASP A 159 -18.17 0.68 -15.45
N LEU A 160 -17.48 1.55 -16.20
CA LEU A 160 -17.84 2.96 -16.26
C LEU A 160 -19.21 3.16 -16.90
N ILE A 161 -19.54 2.38 -17.94
CA ILE A 161 -20.86 2.41 -18.60
C ILE A 161 -21.94 1.86 -17.67
N ASP A 162 -21.72 0.71 -17.02
CA ASP A 162 -22.68 0.12 -16.07
C ASP A 162 -22.94 1.08 -14.89
N ASN A 163 -21.91 1.74 -14.37
CA ASN A 163 -22.04 2.73 -13.29
C ASN A 163 -22.91 3.92 -13.69
N ILE A 164 -22.83 4.39 -14.94
CA ILE A 164 -23.74 5.43 -15.46
C ILE A 164 -25.18 4.90 -15.50
N GLN A 165 -25.39 3.71 -16.08
CA GLN A 165 -26.72 3.11 -16.24
C GLN A 165 -27.41 2.87 -14.90
N ARG A 166 -26.65 2.52 -13.86
CA ARG A 166 -27.14 2.32 -12.48
C ARG A 166 -27.31 3.62 -11.70
N GLY A 167 -26.91 4.76 -12.26
CA GLY A 167 -26.93 6.05 -11.59
C GLY A 167 -25.93 6.15 -10.43
N TRP A 168 -24.89 5.32 -10.42
CA TRP A 168 -23.81 5.37 -9.44
C TRP A 168 -22.75 6.43 -9.79
N MET A 169 -22.69 6.82 -11.06
CA MET A 169 -21.82 7.88 -11.58
C MET A 169 -22.52 8.70 -12.65
N SER A 170 -22.12 9.96 -12.80
CA SER A 170 -22.53 10.84 -13.89
C SER A 170 -21.61 10.70 -15.12
N GLU A 171 -22.11 11.04 -16.30
CA GLU A 171 -21.31 11.09 -17.53
C GLU A 171 -20.08 12.01 -17.39
N ASN A 172 -20.24 13.15 -16.71
CA ASN A 172 -19.15 14.10 -16.47
C ASN A 172 -18.03 13.48 -15.61
N GLU A 173 -18.38 12.66 -14.61
CA GLU A 173 -17.38 11.96 -13.79
C GLU A 173 -16.61 10.93 -14.60
N VAL A 174 -17.29 10.18 -15.47
CA VAL A 174 -16.65 9.21 -16.37
C VAL A 174 -15.73 9.90 -17.37
N ILE A 175 -16.15 11.01 -17.98
CA ILE A 175 -15.31 11.83 -18.86
C ILE A 175 -14.06 12.34 -18.10
N ALA A 176 -14.25 12.79 -16.86
CA ALA A 176 -13.14 13.24 -16.02
C ALA A 176 -12.15 12.11 -15.68
N ILE A 177 -12.62 10.89 -15.44
CA ILE A 177 -11.75 9.71 -15.22
C ILE A 177 -10.94 9.41 -16.48
N LYS A 178 -11.59 9.28 -17.64
CA LYS A 178 -10.92 8.95 -18.91
C LYS A 178 -9.88 9.99 -19.29
N SER A 179 -10.18 11.27 -19.11
CA SER A 179 -9.24 12.37 -19.41
C SER A 179 -8.06 12.46 -18.44
N LYS A 180 -8.20 11.96 -17.20
CA LYS A 180 -7.11 11.90 -16.21
C LYS A 180 -6.28 10.62 -16.29
N ALA A 181 -6.68 9.65 -17.10
CA ALA A 181 -5.94 8.41 -17.25
C ALA A 181 -4.55 8.69 -17.81
N TYR A 182 -3.51 8.21 -17.13
CA TYR A 182 -2.13 8.32 -17.62
C TYR A 182 -1.76 7.15 -18.55
N LYS A 183 -2.55 6.08 -18.51
CA LYS A 183 -2.39 4.87 -19.32
C LYS A 183 -3.77 4.35 -19.71
N VAL A 184 -3.91 3.94 -20.98
CA VAL A 184 -5.10 3.29 -21.51
C VAL A 184 -4.66 2.05 -22.29
N ASP A 185 -5.09 0.89 -21.83
CA ASP A 185 -4.76 -0.41 -22.43
C ASP A 185 -6.02 -1.08 -22.97
N THR A 186 -5.86 -2.00 -23.92
CA THR A 186 -6.92 -2.88 -24.40
C THR A 186 -6.71 -4.28 -23.82
N ILE A 187 -7.74 -4.86 -23.20
CA ILE A 187 -7.73 -6.22 -22.67
C ILE A 187 -8.68 -7.11 -23.45
N ASN A 188 -8.37 -8.41 -23.51
CA ASN A 188 -9.26 -9.42 -24.07
C ASN A 188 -10.14 -10.00 -22.97
N LEU A 189 -11.44 -10.10 -23.24
CA LEU A 189 -12.43 -10.72 -22.37
C LEU A 189 -12.53 -12.22 -22.67
N SER A 190 -13.16 -12.96 -21.75
CA SER A 190 -13.28 -14.42 -21.84
C SER A 190 -14.15 -14.92 -22.99
N ASP A 191 -15.05 -14.07 -23.48
CA ASP A 191 -15.94 -14.31 -24.63
C ASP A 191 -15.31 -13.99 -25.99
N GLY A 192 -14.06 -13.48 -25.99
CA GLY A 192 -13.34 -13.09 -27.20
C GLY A 192 -13.52 -11.63 -27.60
N ASP A 193 -14.35 -10.87 -26.87
CA ASP A 193 -14.45 -9.42 -27.04
C ASP A 193 -13.27 -8.69 -26.39
N THR A 194 -13.21 -7.37 -26.60
CA THR A 194 -12.17 -6.52 -26.02
C THR A 194 -12.78 -5.41 -25.19
N ASP A 195 -12.07 -5.01 -24.13
CA ASP A 195 -12.43 -3.90 -23.26
C ASP A 195 -11.25 -2.91 -23.15
N LYS A 196 -11.52 -1.65 -22.80
CA LYS A 196 -10.50 -0.66 -22.49
C LYS A 196 -10.34 -0.52 -20.99
N VAL A 197 -9.10 -0.40 -20.56
CA VAL A 197 -8.73 -0.20 -19.16
C VAL A 197 -8.05 1.14 -19.03
N TYR A 198 -8.58 2.00 -18.17
CA TYR A 198 -8.07 3.32 -17.85
C TYR A 198 -7.39 3.29 -16.48
N SER A 199 -6.08 3.56 -16.44
CA SER A 199 -5.33 3.71 -15.18
C SER A 199 -5.21 5.18 -14.81
N VAL A 200 -5.74 5.55 -13.64
CA VAL A 200 -5.73 6.92 -13.12
C VAL A 200 -4.82 7.00 -11.91
N LYS A 201 -3.85 7.90 -11.93
CA LYS A 201 -2.95 8.14 -10.80
C LYS A 201 -3.74 8.78 -9.65
N VAL A 202 -3.72 8.14 -8.48
CA VAL A 202 -4.37 8.62 -7.25
C VAL A 202 -3.38 8.91 -6.13
N GLY A 203 -2.12 8.52 -6.31
CA GLY A 203 -1.04 8.83 -5.37
C GLY A 203 0.30 8.25 -5.83
N ASP A 204 1.20 8.12 -4.86
CA ASP A 204 2.49 7.47 -4.99
C ASP A 204 2.57 6.24 -4.10
N VAL A 205 3.35 5.25 -4.53
CA VAL A 205 3.76 4.13 -3.68
C VAL A 205 5.28 3.98 -3.70
N TRP A 206 5.88 4.05 -2.52
CA TRP A 206 7.30 3.82 -2.33
C TRP A 206 7.54 2.36 -1.98
N VAL A 207 8.23 1.64 -2.84
CA VAL A 207 8.59 0.24 -2.66
C VAL A 207 10.02 0.18 -2.12
N GLY A 208 10.19 -0.33 -0.90
CA GLY A 208 11.47 -0.39 -0.22
C GLY A 208 11.89 -1.80 0.16
N SER A 209 13.16 -2.11 -0.03
CA SER A 209 13.85 -3.28 0.54
C SER A 209 15.13 -2.82 1.22
N ILE A 210 15.61 -3.54 2.23
CA ILE A 210 16.93 -3.26 2.81
C ILE A 210 18.00 -3.37 1.72
N LYS A 211 18.94 -2.41 1.71
CA LYS A 211 20.11 -2.44 0.84
C LYS A 211 20.91 -3.70 1.15
N ASN A 212 21.24 -4.50 0.14
CA ASN A 212 22.22 -5.56 0.30
C ASN A 212 23.54 -4.89 0.65
N VAL A 213 24.01 -5.13 1.88
CA VAL A 213 25.35 -4.73 2.36
C VAL A 213 26.29 -5.91 2.16
#